data_AF-A0A1H1HDH6-F1
#
_entry.id   AF-A0A1H1HDH6-F1
#
_cell.length_a   1.000
_cell.length_b   1.000
_cell.length_c   1.000
_cell.angle_alpha   90.00
_cell.angle_beta   90.00
_cell.angle_gamma   90.00
#
_symmetry.space_group_name_H-M   'P 1'
#
loop_
_entity.id
_entity.type
_entity.pdbx_description
1 polymer ?
#
loop_
_entity_poly.entity_id
_entity_poly.type
_entity_poly.pdbx_seq_one_letter_code
_entity_poly.pdbx_strand_id
1 'polypeptide(L)'
;MAQEPPAFHIEEFKQLKSEIGVLLQRIETLIKFSLFGGVAIYAWILTHAPKSAVGSTSLTVDFLVAAAFLPPALLFFSASLSALTYLHVNIMAQYLRRLEGLLGFASYGWEAHWAKSPRSITYALFAFFVVLLVAELIVSRYLSGSLQSLALSAKG
;
A
#
# COMPACT_ATOMS: atom_id res chain seq x y z
N MET A 1 16.37 -17.16 -44.89
CA MET A 1 15.17 -17.28 -44.05
C MET A 1 15.27 -16.22 -42.96
N ALA A 2 14.71 -15.03 -43.20
CA ALA A 2 14.69 -13.96 -42.22
C ALA A 2 13.50 -14.24 -41.28
N GLN A 3 13.77 -14.82 -40.11
CA GLN A 3 12.77 -15.00 -39.06
C GLN A 3 12.25 -13.64 -38.62
N GLU A 4 10.93 -13.55 -38.48
CA GLU A 4 10.12 -12.35 -38.33
C GLU A 4 10.44 -11.55 -37.04
N PRO A 5 11.16 -10.41 -37.12
CA PRO A 5 11.28 -9.51 -35.97
C PRO A 5 9.95 -8.94 -35.44
N PRO A 6 8.89 -8.70 -36.24
CA PRO A 6 7.66 -8.14 -35.69
C PRO A 6 6.90 -9.14 -34.79
N ALA A 7 6.95 -10.45 -35.05
CA ALA A 7 6.23 -11.44 -34.25
C ALA A 7 6.78 -11.52 -32.82
N PHE A 8 8.10 -11.55 -32.67
CA PHE A 8 8.77 -11.56 -31.36
C PHE A 8 8.46 -10.31 -30.54
N HIS A 9 8.56 -9.12 -31.14
CA HIS A 9 8.28 -7.87 -30.43
C HIS A 9 6.80 -7.71 -30.06
N ILE A 10 5.88 -8.29 -30.83
CA ILE A 10 4.45 -8.32 -30.48
C ILE A 10 4.19 -9.22 -29.27
N GLU A 11 4.87 -10.37 -29.17
CA GLU A 11 4.76 -11.26 -28.01
C GLU A 11 5.36 -10.63 -26.75
N GLU A 12 6.56 -10.07 -26.86
CA GLU A 12 7.23 -9.32 -25.78
C GLU A 12 6.34 -8.17 -25.27
N PHE A 13 5.73 -7.42 -26.18
CA PHE A 13 4.80 -6.36 -25.84
C PHE A 13 3.58 -6.84 -25.05
N LYS A 14 2.97 -7.96 -25.47
CA LYS A 14 1.83 -8.57 -24.77
C LYS A 14 2.23 -9.02 -23.37
N GLN A 15 3.41 -9.62 -23.23
CA GLN A 15 3.93 -10.08 -21.95
C GLN A 15 4.21 -8.91 -21.00
N LEU A 16 4.86 -7.84 -21.46
CA LEU A 16 5.09 -6.65 -20.63
C LEU A 16 3.78 -6.00 -20.16
N LYS A 17 2.75 -5.95 -21.02
CA LYS A 17 1.42 -5.46 -20.62
C LYS A 17 0.79 -6.32 -19.53
N SER A 18 0.88 -7.65 -19.64
CA SER A 18 0.33 -8.54 -18.61
C SER A 18 1.09 -8.41 -17.29
N GLU A 19 2.42 -8.31 -17.32
CA GLU A 19 3.25 -8.11 -16.14
C GLU A 19 2.94 -6.79 -15.43
N ILE A 20 2.77 -5.68 -16.18
CA ILE A 20 2.33 -4.40 -15.61
C ILE A 20 0.97 -4.55 -14.92
N GLY A 21 0.02 -5.27 -15.54
CA GLY A 21 -1.29 -5.54 -14.95
C GLY A 21 -1.20 -6.29 -13.61
N VAL A 22 -0.35 -7.31 -13.53
CA VAL A 22 -0.10 -8.08 -12.30
C VAL A 22 0.51 -7.19 -11.21
N LEU A 23 1.47 -6.32 -11.55
CA LEU A 23 2.08 -5.41 -10.59
C LEU A 23 1.09 -4.38 -10.04
N LEU A 24 0.18 -3.86 -10.88
CA LEU A 24 -0.88 -2.96 -10.44
C LEU A 24 -1.87 -3.67 -9.50
N GLN A 25 -2.26 -4.91 -9.81
CA GLN A 25 -3.12 -5.72 -8.93
C GLN A 25 -2.45 -6.01 -7.59
N ARG A 26 -1.12 -6.20 -7.57
CA ARG A 26 -0.35 -6.35 -6.35
C ARG A 26 -0.40 -5.09 -5.48
N ILE A 27 -0.31 -3.90 -6.07
CA ILE A 27 -0.46 -2.62 -5.34
C ILE A 27 -1.84 -2.54 -4.69
N GLU A 28 -2.91 -2.85 -5.44
CA GLU A 28 -4.27 -2.87 -4.89
C GLU A 28 -4.41 -3.85 -3.72
N THR A 29 -3.79 -5.03 -3.84
CA THR A 29 -3.79 -6.05 -2.79
C THR A 29 -3.06 -5.57 -1.53
N LEU A 30 -1.92 -4.89 -1.68
CA LEU A 30 -1.18 -4.31 -0.55
C LEU A 30 -2.00 -3.24 0.18
N ILE A 31 -2.73 -2.40 -0.56
CA ILE A 31 -3.63 -1.38 0.02
C ILE A 31 -4.76 -2.04 0.80
N LYS A 32 -5.43 -3.04 0.22
CA LYS A 32 -6.51 -3.77 0.90
C LYS A 32 -5.98 -4.44 2.17
N PHE A 33 -4.82 -5.08 2.09
CA PHE A 33 -4.22 -5.77 3.22
C PHE A 33 -3.88 -4.83 4.37
N SER A 34 -3.35 -3.63 4.10
CA SER A 34 -3.05 -2.67 5.18
C SER A 34 -4.31 -2.11 5.82
N LEU A 35 -5.35 -1.80 5.04
CA LEU A 35 -6.63 -1.31 5.55
C LEU A 35 -7.37 -2.37 6.39
N PHE A 36 -7.64 -3.54 5.79
CA PHE A 36 -8.38 -4.60 6.49
C PHE A 36 -7.58 -5.22 7.63
N GLY A 37 -6.26 -5.36 7.45
CA GLY A 37 -5.36 -5.82 8.50
C GLY A 37 -5.34 -4.87 9.69
N GLY A 38 -5.25 -3.56 9.45
CA GLY A 38 -5.30 -2.55 10.50
C GLY A 38 -6.61 -2.58 11.29
N VAL A 39 -7.75 -2.62 10.59
CA VAL A 39 -9.08 -2.74 11.21
C VAL A 39 -9.20 -4.00 12.06
N ALA A 40 -8.73 -5.15 11.56
CA ALA A 40 -8.77 -6.40 12.31
C ALA A 40 -7.93 -6.34 13.60
N ILE A 41 -6.74 -5.73 13.54
CA ILE A 41 -5.88 -5.55 14.71
C ILE A 41 -6.54 -4.62 15.75
N TYR A 42 -7.09 -3.49 15.33
CA TYR A 42 -7.78 -2.59 16.27
C TYR A 42 -9.01 -3.24 16.88
N ALA A 43 -9.82 -3.96 16.10
CA ALA A 43 -10.96 -4.71 16.63
C ALA A 43 -10.52 -5.78 17.64
N TRP A 44 -9.40 -6.46 17.37
CA TRP A 44 -8.82 -7.42 18.30
C TRP A 44 -8.35 -6.76 19.60
N ILE A 45 -7.67 -5.61 19.53
CA ILE A 45 -7.25 -4.86 20.73
C ILE A 45 -8.47 -4.43 21.55
N LEU A 46 -9.49 -3.86 20.91
CA LEU A 46 -10.70 -3.39 21.61
C LEU A 46 -11.48 -4.51 22.29
N THR A 47 -11.47 -5.73 21.72
CA THR A 47 -12.13 -6.89 22.31
C THR A 47 -11.35 -7.53 23.46
N HIS A 48 -10.02 -7.39 23.47
CA HIS A 48 -9.12 -7.96 24.48
C HIS A 48 -8.59 -6.93 25.49
N ALA A 49 -8.96 -5.67 25.35
CA ALA A 49 -8.59 -4.63 26.29
C ALA A 49 -9.18 -4.92 27.69
N PRO A 50 -8.40 -4.76 28.78
CA PRO A 50 -8.90 -4.99 30.12
C PRO A 50 -10.02 -4.00 30.46
N LYS A 51 -11.19 -4.53 30.83
CA LYS A 51 -12.39 -3.73 31.19
C LYS A 51 -12.36 -3.21 32.62
N SER A 52 -11.52 -3.79 33.47
CA SER A 52 -11.36 -3.40 34.87
C SER A 52 -9.88 -3.42 35.24
N ALA A 53 -9.49 -2.48 36.09
CA ALA A 53 -8.14 -2.34 36.61
C ALA A 53 -7.76 -3.49 37.57
N VAL A 54 -8.75 -4.18 38.13
CA VAL A 54 -8.55 -5.26 39.09
C VAL A 54 -8.10 -6.53 38.36
N GLY A 55 -6.79 -6.79 38.35
CA GLY A 55 -6.19 -8.05 37.89
C GLY A 55 -5.49 -8.02 36.53
N SER A 56 -5.39 -6.87 35.86
CA SER A 56 -4.58 -6.75 34.63
C SER A 56 -3.09 -6.77 34.96
N THR A 57 -2.36 -7.78 34.49
CA THR A 57 -0.89 -7.81 34.59
C THR A 57 -0.28 -6.75 33.70
N SER A 58 0.78 -6.06 34.17
CA SER A 58 1.46 -5.01 33.40
C SER A 58 1.97 -5.51 32.04
N LEU A 59 2.40 -6.77 31.98
CA LEU A 59 2.89 -7.42 30.76
C LEU A 59 1.84 -7.43 29.63
N THR A 60 0.55 -7.65 29.94
CA THR A 60 -0.51 -7.68 28.94
C THR A 60 -0.79 -6.29 28.38
N VAL A 61 -0.71 -5.25 29.20
CA VAL A 61 -0.94 -3.87 28.74
C VAL A 61 0.20 -3.40 27.85
N ASP A 62 1.45 -3.70 28.22
CA ASP A 62 2.62 -3.36 27.41
C ASP A 62 2.56 -4.02 26.02
N PHE A 63 2.09 -5.28 25.97
CA PHE A 63 1.83 -5.97 24.71
C PHE A 63 0.74 -5.29 23.87
N LEU A 64 -0.39 -4.91 24.47
CA LEU A 64 -1.48 -4.22 23.76
C LEU A 64 -1.05 -2.84 23.25
N VAL A 65 -0.22 -2.12 24.01
CA VAL A 65 0.37 -0.85 23.59
C VAL A 65 1.27 -1.05 22.37
N ALA A 66 2.12 -2.07 22.37
CA ALA A 66 2.95 -2.40 21.21
C ALA A 66 2.09 -2.80 19.99
N ALA A 67 1.06 -3.62 20.20
CA ALA A 67 0.14 -4.06 19.16
C ALA A 67 -0.62 -2.88 18.53
N ALA A 68 -0.91 -1.81 19.29
CA ALA A 68 -1.57 -0.62 18.77
C ALA A 68 -0.75 0.10 17.69
N PHE A 69 0.57 -0.08 17.62
CA PHE A 69 1.43 0.50 16.57
C PHE A 69 1.62 -0.42 15.36
N LEU A 70 1.06 -1.62 15.38
CA LEU A 70 1.18 -2.57 14.27
C LEU A 70 0.41 -2.10 13.02
N PRO A 71 -0.81 -1.51 13.11
CA PRO A 71 -1.52 -0.93 11.96
C PRO A 71 -0.74 0.17 11.21
N PRO A 72 -0.22 1.24 11.85
CA PRO A 72 0.57 2.24 11.12
C PRO A 72 1.87 1.66 10.55
N ALA A 73 2.50 0.69 11.22
CA ALA A 73 3.67 0.00 10.66
C ALA A 73 3.31 -0.80 9.39
N LEU A 74 2.22 -1.57 9.44
CA LEU A 74 1.70 -2.32 8.29
C LEU A 74 1.41 -1.40 7.11
N LEU A 75 0.76 -0.26 7.38
CA LEU A 75 0.48 0.74 6.37
C LEU A 75 1.76 1.32 5.78
N PHE A 76 2.73 1.70 6.60
CA PHE A 76 4.02 2.23 6.16
C PHE A 76 4.77 1.25 5.23
N PHE A 77 4.86 -0.03 5.61
CA PHE A 77 5.50 -1.05 4.78
C PHE A 77 4.74 -1.31 3.48
N SER A 78 3.40 -1.37 3.53
CA SER A 78 2.57 -1.55 2.34
C SER A 78 2.69 -0.38 1.36
N ALA A 79 2.74 0.86 1.85
CA ALA A 79 2.91 2.06 1.05
C ALA A 79 4.31 2.11 0.42
N SER A 80 5.35 1.73 1.17
CA SER A 80 6.73 1.65 0.68
C SER A 80 6.88 0.61 -0.44
N LEU A 81 6.34 -0.60 -0.23
CA LEU A 81 6.33 -1.65 -1.25
C LEU A 81 5.52 -1.25 -2.50
N SER A 82 4.40 -0.56 -2.29
CA SER A 82 3.58 -0.04 -3.40
C SER A 82 4.34 1.03 -4.20
N ALA A 83 5.08 1.92 -3.52
CA ALA A 83 5.91 2.93 -4.18
C ALA A 83 7.04 2.29 -5.00
N LEU A 84 7.75 1.31 -4.45
CA LEU A 84 8.78 0.55 -5.19
C LEU A 84 8.20 -0.19 -6.40
N THR A 85 7.03 -0.80 -6.22
CA THR A 85 6.32 -1.48 -7.32
C THR A 85 5.91 -0.50 -8.40
N TYR A 86 5.43 0.68 -8.03
CA TYR A 86 5.07 1.75 -8.97
C TYR A 86 6.28 2.28 -9.74
N LEU A 87 7.44 2.42 -9.09
CA LEU A 87 8.69 2.77 -9.77
C LEU A 87 9.05 1.71 -10.82
N HIS A 88 8.94 0.43 -10.48
CA HIS A 88 9.16 -0.66 -11.42
C HIS A 88 8.19 -0.58 -12.61
N VAL A 89 6.90 -0.41 -12.37
CA VAL A 89 5.88 -0.23 -13.41
C VAL A 89 6.22 0.94 -14.33
N ASN A 90 6.71 2.06 -13.80
CA ASN A 90 7.11 3.20 -14.62
C ASN A 90 8.28 2.88 -15.55
N ILE A 91 9.28 2.12 -15.09
CA ILE A 91 10.41 1.68 -15.93
C ILE A 91 9.90 0.79 -17.05
N MET A 92 9.05 -0.20 -16.74
CA MET A 92 8.45 -1.08 -17.75
C MET A 92 7.56 -0.31 -18.72
N ALA A 93 6.76 0.63 -18.25
CA ALA A 93 5.90 1.46 -19.09
C ALA A 93 6.70 2.37 -20.03
N GLN A 94 7.84 2.90 -19.59
CA GLN A 94 8.74 3.67 -20.47
C GLN A 94 9.36 2.78 -21.55
N TYR A 95 9.75 1.56 -21.20
CA TYR A 95 10.27 0.59 -22.17
C TYR A 95 9.19 0.19 -23.18
N LEU A 96 7.97 -0.07 -22.72
CA LEU A 96 6.81 -0.39 -23.55
C LEU A 96 6.55 0.71 -24.59
N ARG A 97 6.59 1.98 -24.20
CA ARG A 97 6.43 3.11 -25.13
C ARG A 97 7.50 3.15 -26.22
N ARG A 98 8.73 2.71 -25.92
CA ARG A 98 9.81 2.62 -26.93
C ARG A 98 9.52 1.50 -27.93
N LEU A 99 9.04 0.35 -27.47
CA LEU A 99 8.63 -0.76 -28.34
C LEU A 99 7.44 -0.37 -29.23
N GLU A 100 6.45 0.35 -28.69
CA GLU A 100 5.32 0.88 -29.48
C GLU A 100 5.78 1.84 -30.58
N GLY A 101 6.81 2.66 -30.29
CA GLY A 101 7.52 3.48 -31.26
C GLY A 101 8.07 2.68 -32.44
N LEU A 102 8.78 1.60 -32.14
CA LEU A 102 9.41 0.73 -33.15
C LEU A 102 8.40 -0.07 -33.97
N LEU A 103 7.28 -0.46 -33.36
CA LEU A 103 6.21 -1.21 -34.04
C LEU A 103 5.30 -0.32 -34.90
N GLY A 104 5.50 1.00 -34.90
CA GLY A 104 4.74 1.94 -35.75
C GLY A 104 3.31 2.23 -35.28
N PHE A 105 2.91 1.74 -34.11
CA PHE A 105 1.56 1.95 -33.54
C PHE A 105 1.47 3.17 -32.60
N ALA A 106 2.56 3.93 -32.46
CA ALA A 106 2.79 4.94 -31.42
C ALA A 106 1.81 6.13 -31.34
N SER A 107 0.77 6.19 -32.16
CA SER A 107 -0.10 7.37 -32.26
C SER A 107 -1.60 7.07 -32.35
N TYR A 108 -2.04 5.80 -32.37
CA TYR A 108 -3.46 5.47 -32.52
C TYR A 108 -4.15 5.08 -31.20
N GLY A 109 -3.42 5.04 -30.08
CA GLY A 109 -3.94 4.66 -28.77
C GLY A 109 -4.46 5.83 -27.93
N TRP A 110 -5.42 5.54 -27.04
CA TRP A 110 -5.89 6.44 -25.97
C TRP A 110 -4.75 7.00 -25.10
N GLU A 111 -3.59 6.33 -25.08
CA GLU A 111 -2.38 6.72 -24.36
C GLU A 111 -1.84 8.09 -24.82
N ALA A 112 -1.97 8.45 -26.10
CA ALA A 112 -1.57 9.77 -26.61
C ALA A 112 -2.44 10.90 -26.04
N HIS A 113 -3.71 10.60 -25.75
CA HIS A 113 -4.63 11.53 -25.09
C HIS A 113 -4.22 11.75 -23.63
N TRP A 114 -3.75 10.70 -22.96
CA TRP A 114 -3.30 10.74 -21.57
C TRP A 114 -1.84 11.15 -21.39
N ALA A 115 -1.03 11.22 -22.46
CA ALA A 115 0.35 11.70 -22.41
C ALA A 115 0.47 13.15 -21.92
N LYS A 116 -0.58 13.96 -22.15
CA LYS A 116 -0.69 15.34 -21.65
C LYS A 116 -1.37 15.44 -20.28
N SER A 117 -1.90 14.33 -19.75
CA SER A 117 -2.62 14.34 -18.48
C SER A 117 -1.61 14.53 -17.33
N PRO A 118 -1.86 15.48 -16.42
CA PRO A 118 -0.93 15.74 -15.32
C PRO A 118 -0.84 14.50 -14.41
N ARG A 119 0.32 14.31 -13.75
CA ARG A 119 0.58 13.24 -12.75
C ARG A 119 -0.28 13.35 -11.46
N SER A 120 -1.46 13.97 -11.57
CA SER A 120 -2.41 14.27 -10.49
C SER A 120 -2.78 13.05 -9.67
N ILE A 121 -2.99 11.90 -10.31
CA ILE A 121 -3.36 10.64 -9.64
C ILE A 121 -2.26 10.17 -8.68
N THR A 122 -0.99 10.27 -9.08
CA THR A 122 0.14 9.86 -8.23
C THR A 122 0.25 10.75 -6.99
N TYR A 123 0.08 12.06 -7.14
CA TYR A 123 0.07 12.99 -6.02
C TYR A 123 -1.12 12.78 -5.08
N ALA A 124 -2.31 12.50 -5.64
CA ALA A 124 -3.50 12.20 -4.85
C ALA A 124 -3.33 10.90 -4.05
N LEU A 125 -2.77 9.84 -4.65
CA LEU A 125 -2.46 8.59 -3.96
C LEU A 125 -1.42 8.80 -2.86
N PHE A 126 -0.37 9.56 -3.12
CA PHE A 126 0.63 9.88 -2.10
C PHE A 126 0.00 10.64 -0.92
N ALA A 127 -0.78 11.68 -1.21
CA ALA A 127 -1.49 12.45 -0.19
C ALA A 127 -2.46 11.56 0.61
N PHE A 128 -3.18 10.65 -0.06
CA PHE A 128 -4.04 9.67 0.60
C PHE A 128 -3.29 8.80 1.61
N PHE A 129 -2.14 8.23 1.23
CA PHE A 129 -1.33 7.43 2.16
C PHE A 129 -0.78 8.24 3.33
N VAL A 130 -0.34 9.48 3.08
CA VAL A 130 0.15 10.38 4.15
C VAL A 130 -0.95 10.69 5.14
N VAL A 131 -2.14 11.09 4.66
CA VAL A 131 -3.29 11.38 5.51
C VAL A 131 -3.71 10.15 6.32
N LEU A 132 -3.77 8.98 5.67
CA LEU A 132 -4.13 7.72 6.31
C LEU A 132 -3.10 7.34 7.39
N LEU A 133 -1.81 7.47 7.10
CA LEU A 133 -0.75 7.18 8.08
C LEU A 133 -0.79 8.12 9.29
N VAL A 134 -1.05 9.41 9.07
CA VAL A 134 -1.21 10.38 10.16
C VAL A 134 -2.44 10.01 11.01
N ALA A 135 -3.56 9.66 10.38
CA ALA A 135 -4.77 9.24 11.09
C ALA A 135 -4.51 7.98 11.94
N GLU A 136 -3.89 6.95 11.38
CA GLU A 136 -3.51 5.71 12.08
C GLU A 136 -2.58 6.01 13.27
N LEU A 137 -1.57 6.87 13.09
CA LEU A 137 -0.68 7.27 14.19
C LEU A 137 -1.43 7.99 15.31
N ILE A 138 -2.38 8.87 14.99
CA ILE A 138 -3.20 9.55 16.00
C ILE A 138 -4.05 8.53 16.77
N VAL A 139 -4.70 7.61 16.08
CA VAL A 139 -5.51 6.55 16.69
C VAL A 139 -4.66 5.65 17.59
N SER A 140 -3.51 5.19 17.11
CA SER A 140 -2.56 4.38 17.88
C SER A 140 -2.04 5.10 19.13
N ARG A 141 -1.79 6.41 19.04
CA ARG A 141 -1.37 7.23 20.19
C ARG A 141 -2.49 7.39 21.22
N TYR A 142 -3.71 7.64 20.76
CA TYR A 142 -4.87 7.75 21.64
C TYR A 142 -5.18 6.43 22.35
N LEU A 143 -5.15 5.33 21.60
CA LEU A 143 -5.41 3.98 22.13
C LEU A 143 -4.34 3.56 23.14
N SER A 144 -3.06 3.78 22.83
CA SER A 144 -1.97 3.44 23.75
C SER A 144 -2.01 4.27 25.04
N GLY A 145 -2.30 5.57 24.96
CA GLY A 145 -2.50 6.41 26.15
C GLY A 145 -3.67 5.95 27.01
N SER A 146 -4.79 5.57 26.38
CA SER A 146 -5.96 5.03 27.08
C SER A 146 -5.62 3.72 27.83
N LEU A 147 -4.92 2.79 27.17
CA LEU A 147 -4.48 1.53 27.77
C LEU A 147 -3.52 1.74 28.96
N GLN A 148 -2.58 2.67 28.85
CA GLN A 148 -1.66 3.00 29.93
C GLN A 148 -2.36 3.63 31.13
N SER A 149 -3.34 4.51 30.89
CA SER A 149 -4.12 5.13 31.97
C SER A 149 -4.90 4.10 32.80
N LEU A 150 -5.46 3.08 32.14
CA LEU A 150 -6.14 1.96 32.81
C LEU A 150 -5.16 1.15 33.68
N ALA A 151 -3.93 0.93 33.21
CA ALA A 151 -2.91 0.22 33.97
C ALA A 151 -2.39 1.00 35.19
N LEU A 152 -2.37 2.33 35.13
CA LEU A 152 -2.00 3.17 36.27
C LEU A 152 -3.10 3.16 37.33
N SER A 153 -4.36 3.24 36.92
CA SER A 153 -5.51 3.13 37.83
C SER A 153 -5.61 1.76 38.52
N ALA A 154 -4.97 0.72 37.99
CA ALA A 154 -4.92 -0.62 38.58
C ALA A 154 -3.95 -0.75 39.75
N LYS A 155 -2.98 0.16 39.83
CA LYS A 155 -1.86 0.10 40.78
C LYS A 155 -2.04 0.96 42.03
N GLY A 156 -2.95 1.94 41.99
CA GLY A 156 -3.28 2.84 43.10
C GLY A 156 -4.52 2.39 43.84
#